data_AF-A0A942DET7-F1
#
_entry.id   AF-A0A942DET7-F1
#
_cell.length_a   1.000
_cell.length_b   1.000
_cell.length_c   1.000
_cell.angle_alpha   90.00
_cell.angle_beta   90.00
_cell.angle_gamma   90.00
#
_symmetry.space_group_name_H-M   'P 1'
#
loop_
_entity.id
_entity.type
_entity.pdbx_description
1 polymer ?
#
loop_
_entity_poly.entity_id
_entity_poly.type
_entity_poly.pdbx_seq_one_letter_code
_entity_poly.pdbx_strand_id
1 'polypeptide(L)'
;MPVFNPKNPLAVERTIAGLCYVSGGLIGLLYIIISRSHSQSMFFRFHFLQSMILVALGILLSLTSQITENILGGMLGLMNLGNPGVVMGYIGMGIQLIMNGGLLLMLYGMVMAFLGKYAEIPVISPLVRQNMR
;
A
#
# COMPACT_ATOMS: atom_id res chain seq x y z
N MET A 1 -21.09 -16.46 -7.18
CA MET A 1 -19.69 -15.99 -7.18
C MET A 1 -19.26 -15.82 -8.62
N PRO A 2 -18.82 -14.65 -9.09
CA PRO A 2 -18.36 -14.54 -10.48
C PRO A 2 -17.10 -15.39 -10.66
N VAL A 3 -17.13 -16.27 -11.64
CA VAL A 3 -16.01 -17.14 -12.04
C VAL A 3 -14.96 -16.26 -12.71
N PHE A 4 -13.82 -16.07 -12.04
CA PHE A 4 -12.66 -15.38 -12.62
C PHE A 4 -12.15 -16.21 -13.81
N ASN A 5 -12.40 -15.73 -15.02
CA ASN A 5 -11.95 -16.39 -16.25
C ASN A 5 -10.41 -16.37 -16.33
N PRO A 6 -9.71 -17.53 -16.35
CA PRO A 6 -8.25 -17.61 -16.35
C PRO A 6 -7.70 -17.42 -17.76
N LYS A 7 -8.05 -16.32 -18.44
CA LYS A 7 -7.18 -15.84 -19.52
C LYS A 7 -5.95 -15.30 -18.83
N ASN A 8 -4.83 -16.02 -18.93
CA ASN A 8 -3.53 -15.58 -18.41
C ASN A 8 -3.37 -14.09 -18.71
N PRO A 9 -3.21 -13.22 -17.70
CA PRO A 9 -3.04 -11.81 -17.95
C PRO A 9 -1.82 -11.63 -18.85
N LEU A 10 -1.97 -10.78 -19.87
CA LEU A 10 -0.90 -10.47 -20.82
C LEU A 10 0.37 -10.10 -20.04
N ALA A 11 1.54 -10.55 -20.50
CA ALA A 11 2.80 -10.30 -19.81
C ALA A 11 3.00 -8.79 -19.51
N VAL A 12 2.54 -7.93 -20.41
CA VAL A 12 2.53 -6.47 -20.24
C VAL A 12 1.67 -6.04 -19.04
N GLU A 13 0.45 -6.56 -18.89
CA GLU A 13 -0.42 -6.23 -17.75
C GLU A 13 0.17 -6.71 -16.42
N ARG A 14 0.83 -7.87 -16.40
CA ARG A 14 1.53 -8.39 -15.21
C ARG A 14 2.67 -7.47 -14.78
N THR A 15 3.47 -7.03 -15.75
CA THR A 15 4.59 -6.12 -15.49
C THR A 15 4.08 -4.77 -14.97
N ILE A 16 3.07 -4.20 -15.63
CA ILE A 16 2.52 -2.89 -15.24
C ILE A 16 1.83 -2.99 -13.86
N ALA A 17 1.09 -4.07 -13.59
CA ALA A 17 0.49 -4.32 -12.28
C ALA A 17 1.54 -4.44 -11.16
N GLY A 18 2.66 -5.12 -11.40
CA GLY A 18 3.76 -5.17 -10.43
C GLY A 18 4.42 -3.81 -10.22
N LEU A 19 4.64 -3.04 -11.30
CA LEU A 19 5.19 -1.69 -11.24
C LEU A 19 4.28 -0.69 -10.51
N CYS A 20 2.98 -0.96 -10.42
CA CYS A 20 2.07 -0.17 -9.59
C CYS A 20 2.48 -0.19 -8.12
N TYR A 21 2.98 -1.32 -7.60
CA TYR A 21 3.47 -1.38 -6.21
C TYR A 21 4.74 -0.54 -6.02
N VAL A 22 5.68 -0.55 -6.96
CA VAL A 22 6.90 0.27 -6.83
C VAL A 22 6.58 1.76 -6.86
N SER A 23 5.64 2.16 -7.72
CA SER A 23 5.31 3.56 -7.96
C SER A 23 4.13 4.10 -7.15
N GLY A 24 3.53 3.28 -6.28
CA GLY A 24 2.31 3.65 -5.56
C GLY A 24 1.10 3.90 -6.45
N GLY A 25 1.03 3.23 -7.59
CA GLY A 25 -0.05 3.34 -8.57
C GLY A 25 0.17 4.39 -9.66
N LEU A 26 1.23 5.22 -9.60
CA LEU A 26 1.48 6.25 -10.61
C LEU A 26 1.70 5.67 -12.01
N ILE A 27 2.44 4.57 -12.12
CA ILE A 27 2.64 3.88 -13.41
C ILE A 27 1.31 3.31 -13.93
N GLY A 28 0.45 2.80 -13.05
CA GLY A 28 -0.89 2.34 -13.42
C GLY A 28 -1.78 3.48 -13.91
N LEU A 29 -1.67 4.66 -13.30
CA LEU A 29 -2.40 5.86 -13.74
C LEU A 29 -1.96 6.31 -15.13
N LEU A 30 -0.64 6.36 -15.38
CA LEU A 30 -0.11 6.64 -16.72
C LEU A 30 -0.58 5.61 -17.75
N TYR A 31 -0.60 4.33 -17.37
CA TYR A 31 -1.08 3.27 -18.23
C TYR A 31 -2.56 3.46 -18.60
N ILE A 32 -3.41 3.83 -17.65
CA ILE A 32 -4.84 4.12 -17.90
C ILE A 32 -4.99 5.28 -18.90
N ILE A 33 -4.22 6.36 -18.72
CA ILE A 33 -4.27 7.54 -19.61
C ILE A 33 -3.83 7.16 -21.04
N ILE A 34 -2.70 6.46 -21.18
CA ILE A 34 -2.11 6.12 -22.48
C ILE A 34 -2.95 5.07 -23.20
N SER A 35 -3.43 4.06 -22.48
CA SER A 35 -4.14 2.92 -23.05
C SER A 35 -5.44 3.34 -23.77
N ARG A 36 -6.07 4.47 -23.39
CA ARG A 36 -7.37 4.97 -23.92
C ARG A 36 -8.51 3.93 -23.94
N SER A 37 -8.27 2.73 -23.43
CA SER A 37 -9.16 1.58 -23.51
C SER A 37 -10.03 1.53 -22.26
N HIS A 38 -11.34 1.55 -22.48
CA HIS A 38 -12.35 1.38 -21.44
C HIS A 38 -12.32 -0.02 -20.77
N SER A 39 -11.63 -0.98 -21.36
CA SER A 39 -11.60 -2.38 -20.95
C SER A 39 -10.26 -2.76 -20.30
N GLN A 40 -9.89 -2.08 -19.21
CA GLN A 40 -8.79 -2.54 -18.36
C GLN A 40 -9.16 -3.88 -17.70
N SER A 41 -8.24 -4.83 -17.65
CA SER A 41 -8.50 -6.13 -17.04
C SER A 41 -8.79 -6.01 -15.54
N MET A 42 -9.67 -6.88 -15.02
CA MET A 42 -9.96 -6.94 -13.58
C MET A 42 -8.70 -7.25 -12.76
N PHE A 43 -7.73 -7.96 -13.35
CA PHE A 43 -6.44 -8.23 -12.76
C PHE A 43 -5.63 -6.93 -12.54
N PHE A 44 -5.46 -6.13 -13.59
CA PHE A 44 -4.77 -4.84 -13.49
C PHE A 44 -5.47 -3.91 -12.50
N ARG A 45 -6.80 -3.78 -12.59
CA ARG A 45 -7.60 -2.90 -11.70
C ARG A 45 -7.41 -3.26 -10.22
N PHE A 46 -7.34 -4.55 -9.91
CA PHE A 46 -7.14 -5.03 -8.54
C PHE A 46 -5.77 -4.59 -8.00
N HIS A 47 -4.68 -4.90 -8.70
CA HIS A 47 -3.33 -4.57 -8.24
C HIS A 47 -3.07 -3.07 -8.22
N PHE A 48 -3.62 -2.33 -9.19
CA PHE A 48 -3.59 -0.87 -9.20
C PHE A 48 -4.26 -0.29 -7.95
N LEU A 49 -5.52 -0.67 -7.68
CA LEU A 49 -6.26 -0.14 -6.52
C LEU A 49 -5.63 -0.57 -5.19
N GLN A 50 -5.17 -1.83 -5.10
CA GLN A 50 -4.47 -2.33 -3.91
C GLN A 50 -3.20 -1.54 -3.62
N SER A 51 -2.38 -1.24 -4.65
CA SER A 51 -1.17 -0.45 -4.50
C SER A 51 -1.46 0.98 -4.03
N MET A 52 -2.52 1.61 -4.56
CA MET A 52 -2.96 2.93 -4.11
C MET A 52 -3.42 2.93 -2.65
N ILE A 53 -4.22 1.95 -2.25
CA ILE A 53 -4.69 1.85 -0.85
C ILE A 53 -3.51 1.66 0.10
N LEU A 54 -2.55 0.80 -0.23
CA LEU A 54 -1.38 0.57 0.61
C LEU A 54 -0.52 1.82 0.76
N VAL A 55 -0.32 2.58 -0.32
CA VAL A 55 0.41 3.87 -0.24
C VAL A 55 -0.37 4.92 0.54
N ALA A 56 -1.68 5.04 0.32
CA ALA A 56 -2.52 5.95 1.09
C ALA A 56 -2.46 5.64 2.60
N LEU A 57 -2.51 4.36 2.98
CA LEU A 57 -2.34 3.94 4.37
C LEU A 57 -0.94 4.27 4.90
N GLY A 58 0.11 4.06 4.11
CA GLY A 58 1.48 4.44 4.49
C GLY A 58 1.62 5.94 4.74
N ILE A 59 1.02 6.79 3.89
CA ILE A 59 1.00 8.24 4.08
C ILE A 59 0.24 8.61 5.35
N LEU A 60 -0.95 8.03 5.58
CA LEU A 60 -1.74 8.29 6.79
C LEU A 60 -0.97 7.90 8.05
N LEU A 61 -0.33 6.72 8.07
CA LEU A 61 0.50 6.27 9.18
C LEU A 61 1.68 7.21 9.43
N SER A 62 2.37 7.65 8.38
CA SER A 62 3.47 8.62 8.50
C SER A 62 3.00 9.95 9.08
N LEU A 63 1.86 10.48 8.63
CA LEU A 63 1.30 11.72 9.15
C LEU A 63 0.88 11.56 10.62
N THR A 64 0.19 10.47 10.95
CA THR A 64 -0.19 10.18 12.34
C THR A 64 1.06 10.06 13.23
N SER A 65 2.12 9.38 12.78
CA SER A 65 3.40 9.28 13.51
C SER A 65 3.96 10.65 13.84
N GLN A 66 4.09 11.52 12.84
CA GLN A 66 4.65 12.86 13.02
C GLN A 66 3.81 13.69 14.00
N ILE A 67 2.49 13.64 13.88
CA ILE A 67 1.58 14.34 14.80
C ILE A 67 1.75 13.80 16.22
N THR A 68 1.75 12.49 16.39
CA THR A 68 1.92 11.84 17.68
C THR A 68 3.26 12.18 18.32
N GLU A 69 4.35 12.16 17.54
CA GLU A 69 5.68 12.51 18.01
C GLU A 69 5.77 13.96 18.46
N ASN A 70 5.19 14.88 17.69
CA ASN A 70 5.18 16.30 18.03
C ASN A 70 4.37 16.58 19.30
N ILE A 71 3.19 15.96 19.44
CA ILE A 71 2.33 16.15 20.62
C ILE A 71 3.00 15.55 21.86
N LEU A 72 3.41 14.28 21.81
CA LEU A 72 4.04 13.61 22.95
C LEU A 72 5.38 14.24 23.32
N GLY A 73 6.21 14.57 22.34
CA GLY A 73 7.48 15.26 22.54
C GLY A 73 7.27 16.63 23.21
N GLY A 74 6.29 17.40 22.74
CA GLY A 74 5.92 18.68 23.35
C GLY A 74 5.42 18.53 24.78
N MET A 75 4.54 17.57 25.05
CA MET A 75 4.00 17.32 26.39
C MET A 75 5.07 16.87 27.38
N LEU A 76 5.95 15.93 26.98
CA LEU A 76 7.03 15.43 27.84
C LEU A 76 8.06 16.51 28.14
N GLY A 77 8.36 17.38 27.16
CA GLY A 77 9.23 18.55 27.35
C GLY A 77 8.68 19.55 28.36
N LEU A 78 7.36 19.77 28.39
CA LEU A 78 6.70 20.67 29.35
C LEU A 78 6.64 20.11 30.77
N MET A 79 6.53 18.78 30.92
CA MET A 79 6.39 18.15 32.23
C MET A 79 7.73 17.87 32.94
N ASN A 80 8.87 18.09 32.29
CA ASN A 80 10.23 17.80 32.82
C ASN A 80 10.36 16.37 33.39
N LEU A 81 9.57 15.43 32.87
CA LEU A 81 9.47 14.04 33.31
C LEU A 81 10.60 13.21 32.69
N GLY A 82 11.83 13.39 33.17
CA GLY A 82 12.98 12.57 32.77
C GLY A 82 13.32 12.61 31.28
N ASN A 83 14.27 11.77 30.84
CA ASN A 83 14.81 11.78 29.48
C ASN A 83 13.75 11.31 28.45
N PRO A 84 13.07 12.22 27.71
CA PRO A 84 11.96 11.87 26.82
C PRO A 84 12.38 10.95 25.68
N GLY A 85 13.69 10.92 25.37
CA GLY A 85 14.26 10.18 24.25
C GLY A 85 14.06 8.67 24.32
N VAL A 86 13.96 8.08 25.52
CA VAL A 86 13.79 6.62 25.65
C VAL A 86 12.37 6.19 25.26
N VAL A 87 11.34 6.88 25.78
CA VAL A 87 9.93 6.59 25.46
C VAL A 87 9.65 6.88 23.98
N MET A 88 10.11 8.03 23.49
CA MET A 88 9.98 8.40 22.09
C MET A 88 10.72 7.42 21.16
N GLY A 89 11.87 6.89 21.60
CA GLY A 89 12.61 5.87 20.87
C GLY A 89 11.85 4.56 20.68
N TYR A 90 11.17 4.06 21.72
CA TYR A 90 10.34 2.86 21.61
C TYR A 90 9.13 3.05 20.70
N ILE A 91 8.48 4.22 20.79
CA ILE A 91 7.35 4.57 19.91
C ILE A 91 7.83 4.63 18.45
N GLY A 92 8.92 5.34 18.17
CA GLY A 92 9.49 5.44 16.84
C GLY A 92 9.90 4.06 16.28
N MET A 93 10.49 3.20 17.11
CA MET A 93 10.82 1.83 16.70
C MET A 93 9.58 1.00 16.33
N GLY A 94 8.50 1.11 17.12
CA GLY A 94 7.23 0.44 16.83
C GLY A 94 6.62 0.89 15.50
N ILE A 95 6.65 2.20 15.23
CA ILE A 95 6.13 2.75 13.97
C ILE A 95 6.99 2.32 12.79
N GLN A 96 8.32 2.35 12.93
CA GLN A 96 9.23 1.89 11.88
C GLN A 96 9.00 0.42 11.51
N LEU A 97 8.72 -0.43 12.49
CA LEU A 97 8.36 -1.84 12.26
C LEU A 97 7.08 -1.97 11.43
N ILE A 98 6.05 -1.18 11.73
CA ILE A 98 4.79 -1.17 10.97
C ILE A 98 5.05 -0.70 9.53
N MET A 99 5.82 0.37 9.34
CA MET A 99 6.17 0.89 8.02
C MET A 99 6.94 -0.13 7.18
N ASN A 100 7.91 -0.82 7.79
CA ASN A 100 8.66 -1.90 7.15
C ASN A 100 7.73 -3.07 6.78
N GLY A 101 6.76 -3.41 7.65
CA GLY A 101 5.71 -4.39 7.34
C GLY A 101 4.88 -3.99 6.12
N GLY A 102 4.50 -2.72 6.01
CA GLY A 102 3.83 -2.17 4.82
C GLY A 102 4.67 -2.34 3.55
N LEU A 103 5.97 -2.10 3.61
CA LEU A 103 6.88 -2.29 2.48
C LEU A 103 6.97 -3.78 2.05
N LEU A 104 7.00 -4.71 3.02
CA LEU A 104 6.96 -6.14 2.72
C LEU A 104 5.65 -6.55 2.03
N LEU A 105 4.51 -5.96 2.43
CA LEU A 105 3.22 -6.18 1.77
C LEU A 105 3.21 -5.64 0.33
N MET A 106 3.88 -4.50 0.07
CA MET A 106 4.06 -3.96 -1.28
C MET A 106 4.90 -4.90 -2.15
N LEU A 107 6.02 -5.41 -1.62
CA LEU A 107 6.87 -6.39 -2.31
C LEU A 107 6.12 -7.71 -2.59
N TYR A 108 5.37 -8.20 -1.61
CA TYR A 108 4.51 -9.37 -1.78
C TYR A 108 3.49 -9.17 -2.91
N GLY A 109 2.82 -8.02 -2.93
CA GLY A 109 1.88 -7.65 -3.98
C GLY A 109 2.53 -7.58 -5.37
N MET A 110 3.72 -7.00 -5.44
CA MET A 110 4.53 -6.94 -6.67
C MET A 110 4.88 -8.33 -7.20
N VAL A 111 5.41 -9.21 -6.34
CA VAL A 111 5.80 -10.58 -6.73
C VAL A 111 4.58 -11.37 -7.20
N MET A 112 3.46 -11.28 -6.48
CA MET A 112 2.22 -11.94 -6.90
C MET A 112 1.69 -11.42 -8.23
N ALA A 113 1.74 -10.11 -8.46
CA ALA A 113 1.37 -9.50 -9.73
C ALA A 113 2.25 -10.02 -10.89
N PHE A 114 3.57 -10.11 -10.68
CA PHE A 114 4.48 -10.69 -11.67
C PHE A 114 4.20 -12.16 -11.91
N LEU A 115 3.76 -12.93 -10.92
CA LEU A 115 3.32 -14.32 -11.09
C LEU A 115 1.92 -14.44 -11.74
N GLY A 116 1.22 -13.33 -11.98
CA GLY A 116 -0.13 -13.32 -12.54
C GLY A 116 -1.20 -13.78 -11.54
N LYS A 117 -0.91 -13.69 -10.25
CA LYS A 117 -1.82 -14.09 -9.15
C LYS A 117 -2.30 -12.87 -8.39
N TYR A 118 -3.54 -12.93 -7.91
CA TYR A 118 -4.08 -11.93 -6.99
C TYR A 118 -3.37 -12.01 -5.64
N ALA A 119 -2.90 -10.87 -5.14
CA ALA A 119 -2.29 -10.79 -3.82
C ALA A 119 -3.38 -10.74 -2.74
N GLU A 120 -3.44 -11.74 -1.88
CA GLU A 120 -4.41 -11.80 -0.78
C GLU A 120 -3.78 -11.22 0.50
N ILE A 121 -4.09 -9.95 0.76
CA ILE A 121 -3.73 -9.26 1.99
C ILE A 121 -5.00 -9.16 2.84
N PRO A 122 -4.97 -9.64 4.10
CA PRO A 122 -6.09 -9.48 5.02
C PRO A 122 -6.52 -8.01 5.10
N VAL A 123 -7.83 -7.77 5.22
CA VAL A 123 -8.45 -6.43 5.25
C VAL A 123 -8.38 -5.67 3.92
N ILE A 124 -7.20 -5.56 3.30
CA ILE A 124 -6.99 -4.76 2.07
C ILE A 124 -7.63 -5.42 0.85
N SER A 125 -7.38 -6.72 0.60
CA SER A 125 -7.92 -7.39 -0.60
C SER A 125 -9.45 -7.45 -0.62
N PRO A 126 -10.15 -7.70 0.51
CA PRO A 126 -11.60 -7.52 0.58
C PRO A 126 -12.08 -6.11 0.24
N LEU A 127 -11.42 -5.05 0.76
CA LEU A 127 -11.76 -3.66 0.46
C LEU A 127 -11.62 -3.37 -1.05
N VAL A 128 -10.53 -3.82 -1.66
CA VAL A 128 -10.31 -3.68 -3.11
C VAL A 128 -11.43 -4.36 -3.89
N ARG A 129 -11.76 -5.61 -3.54
CA ARG A 129 -12.83 -6.37 -4.21
C ARG A 129 -14.21 -5.71 -4.07
N GLN A 130 -14.50 -5.07 -2.95
CA GLN A 130 -15.75 -4.33 -2.75
C GLN A 130 -15.84 -3.07 -3.61
N ASN A 131 -14.73 -2.34 -3.76
CA ASN A 131 -14.67 -1.11 -4.56
C ASN A 131 -14.56 -1.35 -6.07
N MET A 132 -14.43 -2.61 -6.51
CA MET A 132 -14.43 -3.01 -7.92
C MET A 132 -15.74 -3.67 -8.37
N ARG A 133 -16.72 -3.83 -7.48
CA ARG A 133 -18.08 -4.28 -7.82
C ARG A 133 -18.89 -3.13 -8.37
#